data_AF-A0A7S3TMH7-F1
#
_entry.id   AF-A0A7S3TMH7-F1
#
_cell.length_a   1.000
_cell.length_b   1.000
_cell.length_c   1.000
_cell.angle_alpha   90.00
_cell.angle_beta   90.00
_cell.angle_gamma   90.00
#
_symmetry.space_group_name_H-M   'P 1'
#
loop_
_entity.id
_entity.type
_entity.pdbx_description
1 polymer ?
#
loop_
_entity_poly.entity_id
_entity_poly.type
_entity_poly.pdbx_seq_one_letter_code
_entity_poly.pdbx_strand_id
1 'polypeptide(L)'
;VMALHPAMPPPPQPLSATEAQPAAATGCLADTYASWDRFDHIAALMQIENEGKGEEPDSVAVRASGGVATVSAQGYRKDAEEVALDAELEERRAGLRSSLMERYTNAARCKEMGNERMRAGEHAEALELYLKGSAALELFETSAPILAESLRVSAAALSTVLLSNAAQAALSSGFWEEAMAYARAALAREPANAKAA
;
A
#
# COMPACT_ATOMS: atom_id res chain seq x y z
N VAL A 1 32.88 -83.85 51.24
CA VAL A 1 32.55 -82.56 50.61
C VAL A 1 31.05 -82.54 50.34
N MET A 2 30.27 -81.99 51.27
CA MET A 2 28.83 -81.77 51.12
C MET A 2 28.59 -80.29 51.43
N ALA A 3 28.36 -79.51 50.38
CA ALA A 3 28.07 -78.08 50.48
C ALA A 3 26.59 -77.91 50.83
N LEU A 4 26.34 -77.44 52.04
CA LEU A 4 25.04 -77.02 52.53
C LEU A 4 24.64 -75.72 51.82
N HIS A 5 23.51 -75.75 51.11
CA HIS A 5 22.87 -74.55 50.57
C HIS A 5 22.41 -73.64 51.72
N PRO A 6 22.86 -72.37 51.79
CA PRO A 6 22.33 -71.42 52.76
C PRO A 6 20.94 -70.91 52.35
N ALA A 7 20.05 -70.89 53.34
CA ALA A 7 18.65 -70.50 53.26
C ALA A 7 18.45 -69.10 52.68
N MET A 8 17.38 -68.93 51.90
CA MET A 8 16.98 -67.63 51.37
C MET A 8 16.58 -66.66 52.49
N PRO A 9 16.87 -65.35 52.33
CA PRO A 9 16.50 -64.33 53.29
C PRO A 9 14.96 -64.13 53.35
N PRO A 10 14.42 -63.79 54.53
CA PRO A 10 12.99 -63.52 54.69
C PRO A 10 12.55 -62.27 53.92
N PRO A 11 11.27 -62.19 53.51
CA PRO A 11 10.73 -61.02 52.83
C PRO A 11 10.80 -59.77 53.72
N PRO A 12 11.03 -58.58 53.14
CA PRO A 12 11.13 -57.33 53.89
C PRO A 12 9.83 -57.04 54.64
N GLN A 13 9.95 -56.78 55.94
CA GLN A 13 8.83 -56.34 56.77
C GLN A 13 8.39 -54.93 56.38
N PRO A 14 7.09 -54.61 56.45
CA PRO A 14 6.62 -53.24 56.25
C PRO A 14 7.20 -52.34 57.36
N LEU A 15 7.81 -51.23 56.93
CA LEU A 15 8.40 -50.22 57.80
C LEU A 15 7.33 -49.66 58.73
N SER A 16 7.52 -49.87 60.03
CA SER A 16 6.76 -49.24 61.11
C SER A 16 6.84 -47.72 60.97
N ALA A 17 5.69 -47.05 61.01
CA ALA A 17 5.56 -45.60 60.89
C ALA A 17 6.42 -44.89 61.94
N THR A 18 7.62 -44.49 61.54
CA THR A 18 8.44 -43.51 62.24
C THR A 18 8.16 -42.18 61.56
N GLU A 19 7.44 -41.34 62.30
CA GLU A 19 7.31 -39.89 62.17
C GLU A 19 7.90 -39.27 60.89
N ALA A 20 7.00 -39.03 59.93
CA ALA A 20 7.27 -38.13 58.83
C ALA A 20 7.55 -36.73 59.38
N GLN A 21 8.80 -36.29 59.28
CA GLN A 21 9.13 -34.87 59.29
C GLN A 21 8.31 -34.18 58.18
N PRO A 22 7.52 -33.13 58.48
CA PRO A 22 6.87 -32.37 57.43
C PRO A 22 7.96 -31.60 56.66
N ALA A 23 8.29 -32.07 55.47
CA ALA A 23 9.10 -31.33 54.52
C ALA A 23 8.38 -30.01 54.19
N ALA A 24 8.97 -28.89 54.61
CA ALA A 24 8.55 -27.53 54.32
C ALA A 24 8.77 -27.14 52.83
N ALA A 25 8.44 -28.03 51.90
CA ALA A 25 8.59 -27.85 50.46
C ALA A 25 7.25 -27.85 49.69
N THR A 26 6.13 -28.13 50.38
CA THR A 26 4.79 -28.12 49.79
C THR A 26 4.23 -26.73 49.52
N GLY A 27 4.70 -25.69 50.22
CA GLY A 27 4.25 -24.31 50.00
C GLY A 27 4.64 -23.78 48.63
N CYS A 28 5.92 -23.92 48.23
CA CYS A 28 6.41 -23.39 46.95
C CYS A 28 5.74 -24.05 45.74
N LEU A 29 5.56 -25.37 45.74
CA LEU A 29 4.88 -26.09 44.66
C LEU A 29 3.37 -25.80 44.63
N ALA A 30 2.71 -25.72 45.79
CA ALA A 30 1.29 -25.37 45.86
C ALA A 30 1.03 -23.92 45.41
N ASP A 31 1.92 -22.98 45.76
CA ASP A 31 1.86 -21.60 45.30
C ASP A 31 2.08 -21.48 43.79
N THR A 32 2.96 -22.34 43.24
CA THR A 32 3.18 -22.44 41.79
C THR A 32 1.95 -23.00 41.09
N TYR A 33 1.33 -24.07 41.59
CA TYR A 33 0.09 -24.59 40.99
C TYR A 33 -1.07 -23.58 41.11
N ALA A 34 -1.18 -22.88 42.24
CA ALA A 34 -2.18 -21.84 42.42
C ALA A 34 -1.94 -20.62 41.50
N SER A 35 -0.69 -20.32 41.11
CA SER A 35 -0.44 -19.28 40.11
C SER A 35 -0.82 -19.69 38.70
N TRP A 36 -0.75 -20.98 38.38
CA TRP A 36 -1.24 -21.53 37.11
C TRP A 36 -2.77 -21.58 37.05
N ASP A 37 -3.45 -21.85 38.16
CA ASP A 37 -4.92 -21.83 38.23
C ASP A 37 -5.49 -20.39 38.14
N ARG A 38 -4.68 -19.40 38.52
CA ARG A 38 -4.93 -17.96 38.33
C ARG A 38 -4.46 -17.43 36.97
N PHE A 39 -3.78 -18.25 36.18
CA PHE A 39 -3.30 -17.86 34.86
C PHE A 39 -4.47 -17.91 33.87
N ASP A 40 -5.10 -16.74 33.68
CA ASP A 40 -6.12 -16.57 32.66
C ASP A 40 -5.45 -16.61 31.29
N HIS A 41 -5.43 -17.80 30.70
CA HIS A 41 -4.85 -18.06 29.40
C HIS A 41 -5.50 -17.21 28.29
N ILE A 42 -6.76 -16.78 28.46
CA ILE A 42 -7.42 -15.89 27.50
C ILE A 42 -6.88 -14.47 27.65
N ALA A 43 -6.77 -13.96 28.88
CA ALA A 43 -6.16 -12.66 29.13
C ALA A 43 -4.68 -12.62 28.69
N ALA A 44 -3.91 -13.68 28.95
CA ALA A 44 -2.51 -13.78 28.54
C ALA A 44 -2.36 -13.86 27.01
N LEU A 45 -3.24 -14.61 26.32
CA LEU A 45 -3.26 -14.63 24.86
C LEU A 45 -3.66 -13.27 24.27
N MET A 46 -4.66 -12.59 24.86
CA MET A 46 -5.02 -11.23 24.46
C MET A 46 -3.87 -10.24 24.71
N GLN A 47 -3.11 -10.41 25.79
CA GLN A 47 -1.97 -9.57 26.12
C GLN A 47 -0.79 -9.78 25.17
N ILE A 48 -0.57 -11.02 24.71
CA ILE A 48 0.41 -11.35 23.65
C ILE A 48 -0.08 -10.87 22.27
N GLU A 49 -1.37 -10.99 21.97
CA GLU A 49 -1.95 -10.49 20.71
C GLU A 49 -1.98 -8.96 20.61
N ASN A 50 -1.95 -8.27 21.75
CA ASN A 50 -1.95 -6.81 21.85
C ASN A 50 -0.57 -6.23 22.20
N GLU A 51 0.45 -7.05 22.38
CA GLU A 51 1.82 -6.57 22.60
C GLU A 51 2.33 -5.87 21.32
N GLY A 52 2.39 -4.54 21.37
CA GLY A 52 2.80 -3.68 20.25
C GLY A 52 1.66 -3.00 19.49
N LYS A 53 0.39 -3.26 19.82
CA LYS A 53 -0.75 -2.50 19.26
C LYS A 53 -1.08 -1.31 20.17
N GLY A 54 -1.32 -0.13 19.59
CA GLY A 54 -1.74 1.06 20.34
C GLY A 54 -3.04 0.85 21.13
N GLU A 55 -3.34 1.73 22.09
CA GLU A 55 -4.60 1.70 22.85
C GLU A 55 -5.80 1.57 21.91
N GLU A 56 -6.65 0.57 22.15
CA GLU A 56 -7.90 0.42 21.40
C GLU A 56 -8.76 1.68 21.60
N PRO A 57 -9.42 2.19 20.55
CA PRO A 57 -10.26 3.37 20.65
C PRO A 57 -11.39 3.15 21.66
N ASP A 58 -11.64 4.16 22.51
CA ASP A 58 -12.68 4.17 23.56
C ASP A 58 -14.07 3.74 23.05
N SER A 59 -14.36 4.01 21.77
CA SER A 59 -15.52 3.42 21.10
C SER A 59 -15.34 3.41 19.58
N VAL A 60 -15.77 2.31 18.96
CA VAL A 60 -15.97 2.21 17.50
C VAL A 60 -17.47 2.13 17.23
N ALA A 61 -17.98 3.05 16.43
CA ALA A 61 -19.36 3.02 15.96
C ALA A 61 -19.39 2.85 14.44
N VAL A 62 -20.22 1.92 13.96
CA VAL A 62 -20.48 1.70 12.54
C VAL A 62 -21.90 2.14 12.25
N ARG A 63 -22.08 3.07 11.31
CA ARG A 63 -23.40 3.46 10.79
C ARG A 63 -23.47 3.18 9.30
N ALA A 64 -24.53 2.51 8.87
CA ALA A 64 -24.83 2.32 7.46
C ALA A 64 -26.08 3.12 7.08
N SER A 65 -25.99 3.93 6.04
CA SER A 65 -27.10 4.73 5.51
C SER A 65 -26.92 4.94 4.02
N GLY A 66 -27.98 4.71 3.23
CA GLY A 66 -27.99 5.06 1.80
C GLY A 66 -26.91 4.40 0.95
N GLY A 67 -26.46 3.19 1.30
CA GLY A 67 -25.38 2.49 0.57
C GLY A 67 -23.96 2.90 0.99
N VAL A 68 -23.81 3.77 1.99
CA VAL A 68 -22.51 4.14 2.57
C VAL A 68 -22.42 3.61 4.00
N ALA A 69 -21.32 2.93 4.32
CA ALA A 69 -20.96 2.55 5.68
C ALA A 69 -19.88 3.52 6.20
N THR A 70 -20.15 4.15 7.33
CA THR A 70 -19.21 5.02 8.04
C THR A 70 -18.76 4.33 9.32
N VAL A 71 -17.45 4.20 9.50
CA VAL A 71 -16.82 3.76 10.75
C VAL A 71 -16.26 4.99 11.45
N SER A 72 -16.66 5.24 12.69
CA SER A 72 -16.10 6.30 13.53
C SER A 72 -15.44 5.70 14.77
N ALA A 73 -14.16 5.97 14.97
CA ALA A 73 -13.44 5.63 16.19
C ALA A 73 -13.23 6.91 17.02
N GLN A 74 -13.67 6.91 18.28
CA GLN A 74 -13.35 7.97 19.25
C GLN A 74 -12.18 7.53 20.11
N GLY A 75 -11.27 8.45 20.44
CA GLY A 75 -10.09 8.16 21.26
C GLY A 75 -8.93 7.49 20.52
N TYR A 76 -9.05 7.22 19.22
CA TYR A 76 -7.94 6.66 18.42
C TYR A 76 -6.74 7.61 18.42
N ARG A 77 -5.59 7.08 18.84
CA ARG A 77 -4.31 7.75 18.81
C ARG A 77 -3.35 6.94 17.96
N LYS A 78 -2.79 7.58 16.94
CA LYS A 78 -1.78 6.95 16.09
C LYS A 78 -0.56 6.59 16.93
N ASP A 79 -0.05 5.38 16.74
CA ASP A 79 1.23 5.00 17.33
C ASP A 79 2.40 5.63 16.55
N ALA A 80 3.62 5.45 17.07
CA ALA A 80 4.81 6.04 16.46
C ALA A 80 5.12 5.44 15.07
N GLU A 81 4.76 4.18 14.83
CA GLU A 81 5.00 3.48 13.57
C GLU A 81 4.03 3.98 12.48
N GLU A 82 2.75 4.12 12.81
CA GLU A 82 1.72 4.70 11.95
C GLU A 82 2.04 6.14 11.57
N VAL A 83 2.53 6.95 12.53
CA VAL A 83 2.99 8.32 12.24
C VAL A 83 4.20 8.31 11.29
N ALA A 84 5.13 7.38 11.47
CA ALA A 84 6.30 7.25 10.60
C ALA A 84 5.90 6.80 9.18
N LEU A 85 4.99 5.84 9.07
CA LEU A 85 4.45 5.37 7.79
C LEU A 85 3.71 6.47 7.04
N ASP A 86 2.89 7.27 7.73
CA ASP A 86 2.20 8.41 7.11
C ASP A 86 3.18 9.46 6.59
N ALA A 87 4.24 9.75 7.36
CA ALA A 87 5.29 10.67 6.95
C ALA A 87 6.01 10.17 5.69
N GLU A 88 6.37 8.89 5.65
CA GLU A 88 7.00 8.26 4.49
C GLU A 88 6.07 8.25 3.26
N LEU A 89 4.77 7.94 3.46
CA LEU A 89 3.79 7.96 2.38
C LEU A 89 3.61 9.37 1.81
N GLU A 90 3.56 10.40 2.65
CA GLU A 90 3.48 11.78 2.17
C GLU A 90 4.75 12.22 1.44
N GLU A 91 5.94 11.82 1.91
CA GLU A 91 7.20 12.07 1.18
C GLU A 91 7.19 11.40 -0.20
N ARG A 92 6.83 10.11 -0.27
CA ARG A 92 6.71 9.38 -1.54
C ARG A 92 5.67 10.01 -2.47
N ARG A 93 4.52 10.44 -1.94
CA ARG A 93 3.48 11.16 -2.71
C ARG A 93 3.98 12.50 -3.22
N ALA A 94 4.75 13.25 -2.43
CA ALA A 94 5.33 14.52 -2.84
C ALA A 94 6.35 14.32 -3.97
N GLY A 95 7.22 13.31 -3.85
CA GLY A 95 8.16 12.92 -4.92
C GLY A 95 7.45 12.53 -6.22
N LEU A 96 6.40 11.71 -6.14
CA LEU A 96 5.59 11.34 -7.31
C LEU A 96 4.92 12.55 -7.94
N ARG A 97 4.30 13.43 -7.15
CA ARG A 97 3.69 14.68 -7.63
C ARG A 97 4.71 15.57 -8.34
N SER A 98 5.91 15.70 -7.79
CA SER A 98 7.01 16.45 -8.42
C SER A 98 7.40 15.86 -9.78
N SER A 99 7.57 14.54 -9.86
CA SER A 99 7.91 13.85 -11.11
C SER A 99 6.84 13.99 -12.20
N LEU A 100 5.56 13.97 -11.80
CA LEU A 100 4.44 14.20 -12.72
C LEU A 100 4.42 15.64 -13.20
N MET A 101 4.65 16.61 -12.32
CA MET A 101 4.75 18.02 -12.71
C MET A 101 5.89 18.26 -13.71
N GLU A 102 7.05 17.63 -13.50
CA GLU A 102 8.15 17.69 -14.45
C GLU A 102 7.77 17.12 -15.82
N ARG A 103 7.07 15.97 -15.85
CA ARG A 103 6.55 15.38 -17.09
C ARG A 103 5.56 16.30 -17.81
N TYR A 104 4.67 16.95 -17.07
CA TYR A 104 3.74 17.93 -17.62
C TYR A 104 4.49 19.11 -18.27
N THR A 105 5.46 19.69 -17.56
CA THR A 105 6.31 20.77 -18.10
C THR A 105 7.08 20.31 -19.33
N ASN A 106 7.62 19.09 -19.33
CA ASN A 106 8.31 18.51 -20.48
C ASN A 106 7.37 18.34 -21.68
N ALA A 107 6.13 17.88 -21.48
CA ALA A 107 5.14 17.75 -22.53
C ALA A 107 4.76 19.13 -23.11
N ALA A 108 4.57 20.13 -22.26
CA ALA A 108 4.28 21.50 -22.68
C ALA A 108 5.42 22.08 -23.53
N ARG A 109 6.68 21.87 -23.12
CA ARG A 109 7.86 22.26 -23.90
C ARG A 109 7.92 21.53 -25.24
N CYS A 110 7.64 20.23 -25.27
CA CYS A 110 7.60 19.48 -26.53
C CYS A 110 6.55 20.04 -27.50
N LYS A 111 5.38 20.46 -27.01
CA LYS A 111 4.37 21.15 -27.83
C LYS A 111 4.91 22.43 -28.43
N GLU A 112 5.58 23.27 -27.64
CA GLU A 112 6.13 24.55 -28.10
C GLU A 112 7.20 24.35 -29.17
N MET A 113 8.15 23.45 -28.91
CA MET A 113 9.18 23.08 -29.89
C MET A 113 8.58 22.48 -31.15
N GLY A 114 7.58 21.60 -31.02
CA GLY A 114 6.86 21.03 -32.17
C GLY A 114 6.17 22.11 -33.01
N ASN A 115 5.58 23.13 -32.38
CA ASN A 115 4.97 24.26 -33.07
C ASN A 115 6.01 25.13 -33.81
N GLU A 116 7.23 25.24 -33.29
CA GLU A 116 8.35 25.88 -33.99
C GLU A 116 8.75 25.10 -35.25
N ARG A 117 8.93 23.78 -35.12
CA ARG A 117 9.26 22.88 -36.24
C ARG A 117 8.17 22.86 -37.32
N MET A 118 6.90 22.87 -36.92
CA MET A 118 5.78 23.01 -37.86
C MET A 118 5.87 24.30 -38.69
N ARG A 119 6.22 25.43 -38.07
CA ARG A 119 6.37 26.72 -38.77
C ARG A 119 7.58 26.75 -39.68
N ALA A 120 8.63 25.98 -39.37
CA ALA A 120 9.80 25.81 -40.20
C ALA A 120 9.59 24.84 -41.39
N GLY A 121 8.45 24.13 -41.46
CA GLY A 121 8.19 23.11 -42.47
C GLY A 121 8.82 21.74 -42.15
N GLU A 122 9.41 21.58 -40.97
CA GLU A 122 10.08 20.35 -40.51
C GLU A 122 9.04 19.40 -39.88
N HIS A 123 8.10 18.92 -40.69
CA HIS A 123 6.91 18.20 -40.22
C HIS A 123 7.22 16.88 -39.51
N ALA A 124 8.23 16.13 -39.96
CA ALA A 124 8.63 14.88 -39.32
C ALA A 124 9.21 15.12 -37.91
N GLU A 125 10.07 16.12 -37.75
CA GLU A 125 10.62 16.49 -36.43
C GLU A 125 9.53 17.02 -35.49
N ALA A 126 8.58 17.77 -36.02
CA ALA A 126 7.42 18.22 -35.24
C ALA A 126 6.58 17.04 -34.73
N LEU A 127 6.35 16.03 -35.58
CA LEU A 127 5.62 14.82 -35.22
C LEU A 127 6.31 14.10 -34.04
N GLU A 128 7.62 13.88 -34.13
CA GLU A 128 8.39 13.24 -33.06
C GLU A 128 8.26 13.99 -31.72
N LEU A 129 8.32 15.32 -31.76
CA LEU A 129 8.16 16.15 -30.56
C LEU A 129 6.76 16.02 -29.96
N TYR A 130 5.70 16.04 -30.78
CA TYR A 130 4.34 15.88 -30.26
C TYR A 130 4.12 14.50 -29.64
N LEU A 131 4.63 13.43 -30.26
CA LEU A 131 4.54 12.07 -29.73
C LEU A 131 5.33 11.92 -28.44
N LYS A 132 6.54 12.49 -28.36
CA LYS A 132 7.33 12.53 -27.12
C LYS A 132 6.58 13.25 -26.00
N GLY A 133 5.92 14.37 -26.31
CA GLY A 133 5.08 15.07 -25.35
C GLY A 133 3.88 14.24 -24.90
N SER A 134 3.23 13.54 -25.82
CA SER A 134 2.08 12.68 -25.52
C SER A 134 2.47 11.51 -24.62
N ALA A 135 3.58 10.83 -24.92
CA ALA A 135 4.11 9.73 -24.11
C ALA A 135 4.46 10.18 -22.68
N ALA A 136 4.92 11.42 -22.49
CA ALA A 136 5.20 11.95 -21.16
C ALA A 136 3.93 12.05 -20.28
N LEU A 137 2.74 12.14 -20.89
CA LEU A 137 1.46 12.30 -20.20
C LEU A 137 0.70 10.98 -19.98
N GLU A 138 1.14 9.84 -20.52
CA GLU A 138 0.41 8.55 -20.39
C GLU A 138 0.15 8.17 -18.94
N LEU A 139 1.10 8.44 -18.04
CA LEU A 139 0.98 8.12 -16.61
C LEU A 139 -0.04 8.98 -15.86
N PHE A 140 -0.55 10.08 -16.45
CA PHE A 140 -1.53 10.93 -15.80
C PHE A 140 -2.90 10.26 -15.67
N GLU A 141 -3.25 9.37 -16.60
CA GLU A 141 -4.53 8.64 -16.58
C GLU A 141 -4.60 7.69 -15.38
N THR A 142 -3.49 7.06 -15.02
CA THR A 142 -3.41 6.13 -13.89
C THR A 142 -3.05 6.81 -12.56
N SER A 143 -2.60 8.07 -12.59
CA SER A 143 -2.17 8.82 -11.40
C SER A 143 -3.28 9.68 -10.77
N ALA A 144 -4.53 9.46 -11.17
CA ALA A 144 -5.69 10.23 -10.73
C ALA A 144 -5.84 10.43 -9.20
N PRO A 145 -5.52 9.45 -8.33
CA PRO A 145 -5.69 9.60 -6.87
C PRO A 145 -4.72 10.56 -6.19
N ILE A 146 -3.57 10.82 -6.80
CA ILE A 146 -2.49 11.63 -6.20
C ILE A 146 -2.33 13.01 -6.85
N LEU A 147 -3.05 13.26 -7.93
CA LEU A 147 -3.01 14.51 -8.68
C LEU A 147 -4.13 15.46 -8.27
N ALA A 148 -3.83 16.76 -8.23
CA ALA A 148 -4.86 17.78 -8.14
C ALA A 148 -5.76 17.74 -9.38
N GLU A 149 -7.07 17.94 -9.20
CA GLU A 149 -8.04 17.90 -10.31
C GLU A 149 -7.70 18.89 -11.42
N SER A 150 -7.27 20.10 -11.06
CA SER A 150 -6.84 21.13 -12.03
C SER A 150 -5.70 20.67 -12.94
N LEU A 151 -4.72 19.95 -12.38
CA LEU A 151 -3.59 19.43 -13.12
C LEU A 151 -4.01 18.26 -14.02
N ARG A 152 -4.94 17.40 -13.57
CA ARG A 152 -5.52 16.35 -14.41
C ARG A 152 -6.25 16.93 -15.62
N VAL A 153 -7.11 17.91 -15.40
CA VAL A 153 -7.85 18.59 -16.48
C VAL A 153 -6.87 19.23 -17.47
N SER A 154 -5.83 19.91 -16.98
CA SER A 154 -4.82 20.54 -17.82
C SER A 154 -4.02 19.51 -18.63
N ALA A 155 -3.62 18.40 -18.02
CA ALA A 155 -2.88 17.33 -18.69
C ALA A 155 -3.73 16.63 -19.76
N ALA A 156 -5.02 16.39 -19.50
CA ALA A 156 -5.93 15.83 -20.48
C ALA A 156 -6.09 16.75 -21.70
N ALA A 157 -6.32 18.05 -21.46
CA ALA A 157 -6.41 19.04 -22.53
C ALA A 157 -5.10 19.12 -23.35
N LEU A 158 -3.94 19.13 -22.67
CA LEU A 158 -2.64 19.13 -23.34
C LEU A 158 -2.42 17.88 -24.20
N SER A 159 -2.80 16.70 -23.69
CA SER A 159 -2.71 15.44 -24.42
C SER A 159 -3.56 15.47 -25.70
N THR A 160 -4.80 15.95 -25.63
CA THR A 160 -5.66 16.13 -26.80
C THR A 160 -5.02 17.05 -27.83
N VAL A 161 -4.48 18.19 -27.39
CA VAL A 161 -3.80 19.15 -28.29
C VAL A 161 -2.57 18.53 -28.96
N LEU A 162 -1.77 17.76 -28.21
CA LEU A 162 -0.60 17.07 -28.75
C LEU A 162 -1.00 16.06 -29.83
N LEU A 163 -2.07 15.29 -29.62
CA LEU A 163 -2.58 14.33 -30.60
C LEU A 163 -3.14 15.01 -31.85
N SER A 164 -3.91 16.10 -31.71
CA SER A 164 -4.37 16.88 -32.87
C SER A 164 -3.22 17.50 -33.66
N ASN A 165 -2.17 17.95 -32.97
CA ASN A 165 -0.97 18.48 -33.63
C ASN A 165 -0.14 17.38 -34.31
N ALA A 166 -0.02 16.20 -33.68
CA ALA A 166 0.60 15.02 -34.28
C ALA A 166 -0.15 14.59 -35.55
N ALA A 167 -1.48 14.55 -35.52
CA ALA A 167 -2.29 14.26 -36.70
C ALA A 167 -1.99 15.23 -37.85
N GLN A 168 -1.92 16.54 -37.56
CA GLN A 168 -1.58 17.56 -38.55
C GLN A 168 -0.16 17.41 -39.11
N ALA A 169 0.82 17.10 -38.25
CA ALA A 169 2.22 16.89 -38.66
C ALA A 169 2.39 15.63 -39.53
N ALA A 170 1.73 14.53 -39.15
CA ALA A 170 1.69 13.29 -39.92
C ALA A 170 1.03 13.50 -41.28
N LEU A 171 -0.09 14.23 -41.34
CA LEU A 171 -0.76 14.60 -42.59
C LEU A 171 0.17 15.39 -43.51
N SER A 172 0.87 16.38 -42.95
CA SER A 172 1.81 17.23 -43.70
C SER A 172 3.04 16.47 -44.19
N SER A 173 3.37 15.34 -43.55
CA SER A 173 4.47 14.44 -43.93
C SER A 173 4.04 13.32 -44.89
N GLY A 174 2.75 13.22 -45.22
CA GLY A 174 2.20 12.17 -46.07
C GLY A 174 1.92 10.83 -45.36
N PHE A 175 1.93 10.80 -44.03
CA PHE A 175 1.64 9.60 -43.24
C PHE A 175 0.14 9.51 -42.90
N TRP A 176 -0.68 9.16 -43.88
CA TRP A 176 -2.14 9.24 -43.80
C TRP A 176 -2.77 8.34 -42.72
N GLU A 177 -2.30 7.09 -42.61
CA GLU A 177 -2.82 6.12 -41.63
C GLU A 177 -2.54 6.57 -40.20
N GLU A 178 -1.33 7.08 -39.96
CA GLU A 178 -0.91 7.59 -38.66
C GLU A 178 -1.66 8.87 -38.31
N ALA A 179 -1.82 9.78 -39.26
CA ALA A 179 -2.62 10.99 -39.09
C ALA A 179 -4.06 10.65 -38.65
N MET A 180 -4.69 9.66 -39.29
CA MET A 180 -6.02 9.19 -38.94
C MET A 180 -6.06 8.53 -37.55
N ALA A 181 -5.05 7.73 -37.20
CA ALA A 181 -4.95 7.14 -35.86
C ALA A 181 -4.86 8.20 -34.76
N TYR A 182 -4.02 9.23 -34.95
CA TYR A 182 -3.88 10.33 -33.99
C TYR A 182 -5.13 11.20 -33.91
N ALA A 183 -5.78 11.48 -35.05
CA ALA A 183 -7.04 12.22 -35.08
C ALA A 183 -8.16 11.49 -34.31
N ARG A 184 -8.31 10.17 -34.54
CA ARG A 184 -9.26 9.33 -33.79
C ARG A 184 -8.95 9.32 -32.30
N ALA A 185 -7.68 9.23 -31.92
CA ALA A 185 -7.29 9.27 -30.51
C ALA A 185 -7.63 10.63 -29.86
N ALA A 186 -7.45 11.75 -30.58
CA ALA A 186 -7.85 13.07 -30.11
C ALA A 186 -9.38 13.18 -29.95
N LEU A 187 -10.16 12.71 -30.92
CA LEU A 187 -11.64 12.71 -30.87
C LEU A 187 -12.21 11.79 -29.78
N ALA A 188 -11.55 10.66 -29.50
CA ALA A 188 -11.94 9.78 -28.40
C ALA A 188 -11.82 10.47 -27.03
N ARG A 189 -10.88 11.41 -26.88
CA ARG A 189 -10.70 12.22 -25.67
C ARG A 189 -11.62 13.44 -25.65
N GLU A 190 -11.77 14.12 -26.79
CA GLU A 190 -12.60 15.30 -26.94
C GLU A 190 -13.39 15.25 -28.26
N PRO A 191 -14.62 14.70 -28.24
CA PRO A 191 -15.42 14.52 -29.44
C PRO A 191 -15.79 15.83 -30.16
N ALA A 192 -15.76 16.96 -29.44
CA ALA A 192 -16.03 18.29 -29.98
C ALA A 192 -14.80 18.97 -30.62
N ASN A 193 -13.66 18.29 -30.70
CA ASN A 193 -12.43 18.87 -31.21
C ASN A 193 -12.48 19.05 -32.74
N ALA A 194 -12.85 20.26 -33.17
CA ALA A 194 -12.96 20.63 -34.58
C ALA A 194 -11.65 20.55 -35.36
N LYS A 195 -10.48 20.52 -34.70
CA LYS A 195 -9.18 20.37 -35.37
C LYS A 195 -8.90 18.91 -35.75
N ALA A 196 -9.50 17.96 -35.04
CA ALA A 196 -9.31 16.53 -35.25
C ALA A 196 -10.42 15.87 -36.09
N ALA A 197 -11.53 16.57 -36.30
CA ALA A 197 -12.65 16.16 -37.15
C ALA A 197 -12.37 16.45 -38.63
#